data_AF-A0AAD7IHZ7-F1
#
_entry.id   AF-A0AAD7IHZ7-F1
#
_cell.length_a   1.000
_cell.length_b   1.000
_cell.length_c   1.000
_cell.angle_alpha   90.00
_cell.angle_beta   90.00
_cell.angle_gamma   90.00
#
_symmetry.space_group_name_H-M   'P 1'
#
loop_
_entity.id
_entity.type
_entity.pdbx_description
1 polymer ?
#
loop_
_entity_poly.entity_id
_entity_poly.type
_entity_poly.pdbx_seq_one_letter_code
_entity_poly.pdbx_strand_id
1 'polypeptide(L)'
;MEGMPLRRLYCHFRSLFATRDSLDFTYPFFMGLTHLEIFEVVSRDDQSLEPYKKLALLPNLTHLAFGDDGFSPIWFLLLQECAALRVLVVLDFIISGALLRVDSHAEDLVQDPRFLEVHSSMSCIADWIIGAHAGMDYWSRAEEFAAKRRSGEVDLRQYWVDRPVHTPPTEEGA
;
A
#
# COMPACT_ATOMS: atom_id res chain seq x y z
N MET A 1 -26.50 -18.65 -5.87
CA MET A 1 -25.86 -17.35 -6.12
C MET A 1 -24.37 -17.56 -5.91
N GLU A 2 -23.58 -17.56 -6.98
CA GLU A 2 -22.13 -17.49 -6.86
C GLU A 2 -21.79 -16.11 -6.28
N GLY A 3 -21.26 -16.06 -5.07
CA GLY A 3 -20.81 -14.80 -4.47
C GLY A 3 -19.63 -14.27 -5.28
N MET A 4 -19.69 -13.02 -5.70
CA MET A 4 -18.55 -12.38 -6.34
C MET A 4 -17.37 -12.35 -5.35
N PRO A 5 -16.19 -12.88 -5.72
CA PRO A 5 -15.08 -12.98 -4.79
C PRO A 5 -14.57 -11.58 -4.43
N LEU A 6 -14.25 -11.37 -3.15
CA LEU A 6 -13.75 -10.08 -2.65
C LEU A 6 -12.43 -9.74 -3.36
N ARG A 7 -12.37 -8.60 -4.06
CA ARG A 7 -11.17 -8.18 -4.80
C ARG A 7 -10.31 -7.17 -4.07
N ARG A 8 -10.95 -6.25 -3.35
CA ARG A 8 -10.31 -5.13 -2.64
C ARG A 8 -10.81 -5.11 -1.20
N LEU A 9 -9.90 -5.04 -0.24
CA LEU A 9 -10.21 -4.91 1.18
C LEU A 9 -9.48 -3.71 1.75
N TYR A 10 -10.22 -2.90 2.48
CA TYR A 10 -9.73 -1.73 3.19
C TYR A 10 -10.11 -1.91 4.65
N CYS A 11 -9.12 -1.98 5.56
CA CYS A 11 -9.41 -2.34 6.94
C CYS A 11 -8.37 -1.83 7.94
N HIS A 12 -8.72 -1.89 9.21
CA HIS A 12 -7.78 -1.72 10.32
C HIS A 12 -6.97 -3.00 10.53
N PHE A 13 -5.69 -2.87 10.89
CA PHE A 13 -4.83 -4.03 11.18
C PHE A 13 -5.42 -4.86 12.33
N ARG A 14 -5.93 -4.20 13.37
CA ARG A 14 -6.65 -4.88 14.47
C ARG A 14 -7.82 -5.75 14.00
N SER A 15 -8.52 -5.38 12.94
CA SER A 15 -9.64 -6.18 12.40
C SER A 15 -9.17 -7.48 11.75
N LEU A 16 -7.91 -7.55 11.30
CA LEU A 16 -7.33 -8.74 10.72
C LEU A 16 -6.67 -9.65 11.77
N PHE A 17 -6.06 -9.05 12.81
CA PHE A 17 -5.09 -9.75 13.66
C PHE A 17 -5.35 -9.68 15.17
N ALA A 18 -6.17 -8.76 15.68
CA ALA A 18 -6.30 -8.55 17.14
C ALA A 18 -7.31 -9.48 17.83
N THR A 19 -8.06 -10.28 17.09
CA THR A 19 -8.97 -11.29 17.66
C THR A 19 -8.20 -12.54 18.09
N ARG A 20 -8.63 -13.15 19.21
CA ARG A 20 -8.11 -14.47 19.66
C ARG A 20 -8.11 -15.51 18.54
N ASP A 21 -9.12 -15.42 17.67
CA ASP A 21 -9.20 -16.14 16.41
C ASP A 21 -8.75 -15.21 15.30
N SER A 22 -7.44 -15.17 15.02
CA SER A 22 -6.93 -14.43 13.86
C SER A 22 -7.63 -14.91 12.59
N LEU A 23 -7.87 -14.03 11.62
CA LEU A 23 -8.50 -14.43 10.37
C LEU A 23 -7.73 -15.58 9.70
N ASP A 24 -8.49 -16.58 9.26
CA ASP A 24 -7.97 -17.65 8.43
C ASP A 24 -8.00 -17.20 6.95
N PHE A 25 -6.86 -16.72 6.46
CA PHE A 25 -6.71 -16.31 5.07
C PHE A 25 -6.78 -17.47 4.06
N THR A 26 -6.84 -18.72 4.53
CA THR A 26 -7.11 -19.88 3.66
C THR A 26 -8.60 -20.01 3.29
N TYR A 27 -9.49 -19.22 3.92
CA TYR A 27 -10.91 -19.27 3.61
C TYR A 27 -11.18 -18.83 2.16
N PRO A 28 -12.05 -19.54 1.39
CA PRO A 28 -12.27 -19.28 -0.04
C PRO A 28 -12.66 -17.84 -0.39
N PHE A 29 -13.28 -17.13 0.54
CA PHE A 29 -13.65 -15.71 0.40
C PHE A 29 -12.44 -14.81 0.08
N PHE A 30 -11.26 -15.12 0.62
CA PHE A 30 -10.04 -14.34 0.42
C PHE A 30 -9.26 -14.74 -0.84
N MET A 31 -9.62 -15.83 -1.51
CA MET A 31 -8.91 -16.29 -2.71
C MET A 31 -9.02 -15.30 -3.87
N GLY A 32 -10.02 -14.41 -3.87
CA GLY A 32 -10.13 -13.35 -4.85
C GLY A 32 -9.35 -12.08 -4.53
N LEU A 33 -8.82 -11.96 -3.30
CA LEU A 33 -8.30 -10.71 -2.78
C LEU A 33 -7.00 -10.35 -3.49
N THR A 34 -7.00 -9.18 -4.12
CA THR A 34 -5.86 -8.68 -4.93
C THR A 34 -5.28 -7.40 -4.38
N HIS A 35 -6.10 -6.56 -3.74
CA HIS A 35 -5.69 -5.30 -3.14
C HIS A 35 -6.06 -5.29 -1.66
N LEU A 36 -5.09 -5.01 -0.81
CA LEU A 36 -5.29 -4.85 0.62
C LEU A 36 -4.69 -3.52 1.06
N GLU A 37 -5.50 -2.70 1.74
CA GLU A 37 -5.04 -1.47 2.38
C GLU A 37 -5.30 -1.56 3.88
N ILE A 38 -4.24 -1.34 4.66
CA ILE A 38 -4.27 -1.35 6.12
C ILE A 38 -4.02 0.09 6.60
N PHE A 39 -5.07 0.70 7.16
CA PHE A 39 -5.05 2.13 7.52
C PHE A 39 -4.29 2.47 8.81
N GLU A 40 -3.96 1.47 9.61
CA GLU A 40 -3.25 1.69 10.87
C GLU A 40 -1.76 1.92 10.58
N VAL A 41 -1.17 2.86 11.33
CA VAL A 41 0.27 3.08 11.32
C VAL A 41 0.94 1.89 11.97
N VAL A 42 1.81 1.23 11.22
CA VAL A 42 2.70 0.20 11.77
C VAL A 42 3.74 0.91 12.61
N SER A 43 3.66 0.78 13.93
CA SER A 43 4.65 1.39 14.82
C SER A 43 5.99 0.68 14.67
N ARG A 44 7.08 1.44 14.56
CA ARG A 44 8.46 0.89 14.65
C ARG A 44 8.73 0.05 15.89
N ASP A 45 7.99 0.27 16.98
CA ASP A 45 8.14 -0.49 18.22
C ASP A 45 7.46 -1.86 18.16
N ASP A 46 6.62 -2.13 17.15
CA ASP A 46 6.03 -3.45 16.92
C ASP A 46 7.06 -4.40 16.31
N GLN A 47 7.68 -5.20 17.18
CA GLN A 47 8.67 -6.20 16.78
C GLN A 47 8.04 -7.52 16.29
N SER A 48 6.71 -7.68 16.37
CA SER A 48 6.06 -8.92 16.01
C SER A 48 5.83 -9.00 14.50
N LEU A 49 6.68 -9.77 13.82
CA LEU A 49 6.54 -10.05 12.38
C LEU A 49 5.46 -11.09 12.06
N GLU A 50 5.01 -11.87 13.05
CA GLU A 50 4.11 -13.01 12.84
C GLU A 50 2.76 -12.68 12.19
N PRO A 51 2.06 -11.58 12.56
CA PRO A 51 0.82 -11.21 11.87
C PRO A 51 1.04 -10.95 10.37
N TYR A 52 2.15 -10.31 10.02
CA TYR A 52 2.47 -9.94 8.64
C TYR A 52 2.81 -11.15 7.78
N LYS A 53 3.43 -12.19 8.33
CA LYS A 53 3.65 -13.46 7.63
C LYS A 53 2.36 -14.11 7.15
N LYS A 54 1.24 -13.90 7.85
CA LYS A 54 -0.06 -14.44 7.43
C LYS A 54 -0.56 -13.80 6.13
N LEU A 55 -0.11 -12.59 5.78
CA LEU A 55 -0.46 -11.96 4.51
C LEU A 55 0.09 -12.72 3.30
N ALA A 56 1.20 -13.45 3.47
CA ALA A 56 1.75 -14.32 2.42
C ALA A 56 0.84 -15.53 2.10
N LEU A 57 -0.13 -15.85 2.98
CA LEU A 57 -1.13 -16.88 2.73
C LEU A 57 -2.20 -16.45 1.73
N LEU A 58 -2.22 -15.18 1.30
CA LEU A 58 -3.14 -14.66 0.29
C LEU A 58 -2.53 -14.87 -1.12
N PRO A 59 -2.92 -15.91 -1.86
CA PRO A 59 -2.19 -16.34 -3.06
C PRO A 59 -2.28 -15.35 -4.22
N ASN A 60 -3.28 -14.48 -4.22
CA ASN A 60 -3.54 -13.52 -5.30
C ASN A 60 -3.31 -12.06 -4.88
N LEU A 61 -2.73 -11.83 -3.70
CA LEU A 61 -2.43 -10.49 -3.23
C LEU A 61 -1.33 -9.87 -4.08
N THR A 62 -1.69 -8.87 -4.88
CA THR A 62 -0.80 -8.19 -5.83
C THR A 62 -0.47 -6.76 -5.42
N HIS A 63 -1.35 -6.14 -4.63
CA HIS A 63 -1.27 -4.76 -4.20
C HIS A 63 -1.49 -4.70 -2.69
N LEU A 64 -0.53 -4.12 -1.98
CA LEU A 64 -0.57 -4.01 -0.52
C LEU A 64 -0.18 -2.59 -0.10
N ALA A 65 -0.95 -1.97 0.79
CA ALA A 65 -0.69 -0.63 1.30
C ALA A 65 -0.77 -0.58 2.83
N PHE A 66 0.11 0.19 3.44
CA PHE A 66 0.14 0.44 4.89
C PHE A 66 0.32 1.92 5.19
N GLY A 67 -0.22 2.35 6.34
CA GLY A 67 0.30 3.54 7.01
C GLY A 67 1.63 3.27 7.68
N ASP A 68 2.55 4.23 7.59
CA ASP A 68 3.87 4.10 8.19
C ASP A 68 4.28 5.35 8.99
N ASP A 69 4.97 5.14 10.12
CA ASP A 69 5.74 6.18 10.84
C ASP A 69 7.26 6.03 10.59
N GLY A 70 7.62 5.13 9.68
CA GLY A 70 8.83 5.07 8.87
C GLY A 70 9.47 3.70 8.90
N PHE A 71 10.71 3.62 8.42
CA PHE A 71 11.31 2.34 8.02
C PHE A 71 11.06 1.15 8.97
N SER A 72 10.31 0.16 8.47
CA SER A 72 9.97 -1.07 9.19
C SER A 72 10.56 -2.30 8.49
N PRO A 73 11.22 -3.24 9.23
CA PRO A 73 11.68 -4.52 8.68
C PRO A 73 10.56 -5.35 8.02
N ILE A 74 9.31 -5.04 8.34
CA ILE A 74 8.10 -5.66 7.77
C ILE A 74 8.06 -5.50 6.25
N TRP A 75 8.56 -4.40 5.69
CA TRP A 75 8.52 -4.15 4.24
C TRP A 75 9.33 -5.20 3.45
N PHE A 76 10.52 -5.55 3.92
CA PHE A 76 11.32 -6.62 3.32
C PHE A 76 10.65 -7.97 3.41
N LEU A 77 10.13 -8.31 4.60
CA LEU A 77 9.43 -9.56 4.82
C LEU A 77 8.29 -9.71 3.81
N LEU A 78 7.46 -8.68 3.63
CA LEU A 78 6.34 -8.72 2.71
C LEU A 78 6.76 -8.85 1.25
N LEU A 79 7.82 -8.15 0.85
CA LEU A 79 8.39 -8.26 -0.50
C LEU A 79 8.98 -9.65 -0.78
N GLN A 80 9.47 -10.34 0.25
CA GLN A 80 10.04 -11.68 0.14
C GLN A 80 8.97 -12.78 0.18
N GLU A 81 8.03 -12.70 1.12
CA GLU A 81 7.08 -13.77 1.41
C GLU A 81 5.82 -13.71 0.52
N CYS A 82 5.39 -12.53 0.09
CA CYS A 82 4.21 -12.38 -0.78
C CYS A 82 4.60 -12.57 -2.25
N ALA A 83 4.64 -13.82 -2.72
CA ALA A 83 5.12 -14.19 -4.06
C ALA A 83 4.38 -13.49 -5.23
N ALA A 84 3.09 -13.20 -5.07
CA ALA A 84 2.28 -12.53 -6.10
C ALA A 84 2.37 -11.00 -6.05
N LEU A 85 3.09 -10.42 -5.07
CA LEU A 85 3.09 -8.99 -4.83
C LEU A 85 3.77 -8.24 -5.98
N ARG A 86 3.07 -7.27 -6.56
CA ARG A 86 3.50 -6.43 -7.69
C ARG A 86 3.75 -4.99 -7.27
N VAL A 87 3.04 -4.54 -6.23
CA VAL A 87 3.14 -3.19 -5.68
C VAL A 87 2.98 -3.27 -4.15
N LEU A 88 3.95 -2.71 -3.43
CA LEU A 88 3.88 -2.40 -2.00
C LEU A 88 3.91 -0.88 -1.85
N VAL A 89 2.86 -0.30 -1.29
CA VAL A 89 2.75 1.14 -1.05
C VAL A 89 2.88 1.43 0.43
N VAL A 90 3.80 2.33 0.78
CA VAL A 90 3.84 2.98 2.08
C VAL A 90 3.18 4.34 1.97
N LEU A 91 2.10 4.51 2.72
CA LEU A 91 1.34 5.75 2.81
C LEU A 91 1.96 6.62 3.90
N ASP A 92 2.68 7.66 3.49
CA ASP A 92 3.23 8.64 4.41
C ASP A 92 2.11 9.57 4.89
N PHE A 93 1.71 9.36 6.15
CA PHE A 93 0.86 10.28 6.87
C PHE A 93 1.75 11.35 7.49
N ILE A 94 1.97 12.44 6.76
CA ILE A 94 2.76 13.59 7.22
C ILE A 94 2.06 14.21 8.45
N ILE A 95 2.31 13.67 9.64
CA ILE A 95 1.77 14.22 10.89
C ILE A 95 2.71 15.29 11.46
N SER A 96 3.99 15.35 11.03
CA SER A 96 4.99 16.20 11.71
C SER A 96 5.91 17.05 10.82
N GLY A 97 5.84 17.00 9.48
CA GLY A 97 6.72 17.82 8.61
C GLY A 97 8.23 17.52 8.73
N ALA A 98 8.62 16.53 9.54
CA ALA A 98 9.95 15.96 9.53
C ALA A 98 9.97 14.90 8.43
N LEU A 99 10.60 15.23 7.30
CA LEU A 99 10.99 14.25 6.29
C LEU A 99 11.72 13.12 7.02
N LEU A 100 11.06 11.97 7.14
CA LEU A 100 11.65 10.78 7.70
C LEU A 100 12.82 10.41 6.80
N ARG A 101 14.03 10.75 7.26
CA ARG A 101 15.25 10.40 6.56
C ARG A 101 15.32 8.89 6.55
N VAL A 102 15.26 8.37 5.34
CA VAL A 102 15.48 6.98 5.03
C VAL A 102 16.85 6.57 5.56
N ASP A 103 16.86 5.75 6.61
CA ASP A 103 18.08 5.17 7.16
C ASP A 103 18.75 4.26 6.13
N SER A 104 20.08 4.09 6.22
CA SER A 104 20.90 3.31 5.28
C SER A 104 20.41 1.88 4.99
N HIS A 105 19.58 1.30 5.87
CA HIS A 105 18.97 -0.01 5.66
C HIS A 105 17.93 -0.04 4.53
N ALA A 106 17.48 1.13 4.06
CA ALA A 106 16.51 1.20 2.99
C ALA A 106 17.12 1.14 1.59
N GLU A 107 18.46 1.13 1.43
CA GLU A 107 19.05 1.07 0.09
C GLU A 107 18.53 -0.13 -0.70
N ASP A 108 18.49 -1.32 -0.10
CA ASP A 108 17.96 -2.52 -0.75
C ASP A 108 16.45 -2.40 -1.02
N LEU A 109 15.71 -1.77 -0.10
CA LEU A 109 14.26 -1.59 -0.23
C LEU A 109 13.92 -0.67 -1.40
N VAL A 110 14.62 0.46 -1.51
CA VAL A 110 14.40 1.43 -2.59
C VAL A 110 14.91 0.91 -3.93
N GLN A 111 15.73 -0.14 -3.97
CA GLN A 111 16.06 -0.80 -5.24
C GLN A 111 14.97 -1.78 -5.70
N ASP A 112 14.08 -2.26 -4.80
CA ASP A 112 12.98 -3.13 -5.22
C ASP A 112 11.95 -2.31 -6.02
N PRO A 113 11.71 -2.65 -7.30
CA PRO A 113 10.81 -1.89 -8.15
C PRO A 113 9.34 -2.01 -7.76
N ARG A 114 9.00 -2.91 -6.82
CA ARG A 114 7.64 -3.07 -6.27
C ARG A 114 7.37 -2.13 -5.11
N PHE A 115 8.40 -1.68 -4.39
CA PHE A 115 8.26 -0.81 -3.22
C PHE A 115 8.06 0.64 -3.63
N LEU A 116 7.03 1.31 -3.11
CA LEU A 116 6.73 2.71 -3.40
C LEU A 116 6.31 3.46 -2.14
N GLU A 117 6.69 4.73 -2.07
CA GLU A 117 6.13 5.69 -1.12
C GLU A 117 5.13 6.60 -1.83
N VAL A 118 3.97 6.80 -1.22
CA VAL A 118 2.96 7.74 -1.71
C VAL A 118 2.76 8.80 -0.64
N HIS A 119 3.22 10.00 -0.93
CA HIS A 119 3.02 11.16 -0.06
C HIS A 119 1.55 11.58 -0.13
N SER A 120 0.77 11.23 0.89
CA SER A 120 -0.62 11.61 0.98
C SER A 120 -0.74 12.96 1.69
N SER A 121 -0.43 14.05 0.98
CA SER A 121 -0.55 15.41 1.55
C SER A 121 -2.00 15.83 1.86
N MET A 122 -3.03 15.16 1.32
CA MET A 122 -4.45 15.44 1.60
C MET A 122 -5.35 14.20 1.45
N SER A 123 -6.46 14.12 2.20
CA SER A 123 -7.59 13.16 2.15
C SER A 123 -7.44 11.89 1.26
N CYS A 124 -7.13 10.74 1.85
CA CYS A 124 -7.28 9.42 1.24
C CYS A 124 -8.71 9.19 0.69
N ILE A 125 -9.71 9.83 1.30
CA ILE A 125 -11.10 9.79 0.87
C ILE A 125 -11.29 10.44 -0.51
N ALA A 126 -10.61 11.55 -0.80
CA ALA A 126 -10.75 12.23 -2.10
C ALA A 126 -10.25 11.34 -3.26
N ASP A 127 -9.07 10.73 -3.11
CA ASP A 127 -8.54 9.77 -4.08
C ASP A 127 -9.43 8.53 -4.21
N TRP A 128 -9.98 8.05 -3.10
CA TRP A 128 -10.93 6.93 -3.13
C TRP A 128 -12.19 7.28 -3.91
N ILE A 129 -12.77 8.47 -3.68
CA ILE A 129 -13.92 8.98 -4.41
C ILE A 129 -13.59 9.09 -5.91
N ILE A 130 -12.46 9.69 -6.26
CA ILE A 130 -12.03 9.82 -7.67
C ILE A 130 -11.84 8.44 -8.30
N GLY A 131 -11.20 7.52 -7.59
CA GLY A 131 -11.07 6.13 -7.98
C GLY A 131 -12.40 5.47 -8.32
N ALA A 132 -13.38 5.65 -7.43
CA ALA A 132 -14.71 5.10 -7.59
C ALA A 132 -15.46 5.68 -8.81
N HIS A 133 -15.25 6.96 -9.14
CA HIS A 133 -15.95 7.63 -10.24
C HIS A 133 -15.23 7.54 -11.60
N ALA A 134 -13.91 7.72 -11.60
CA ALA A 134 -13.10 7.88 -12.81
C ALA A 134 -12.24 6.64 -13.13
N GLY A 135 -12.18 5.64 -12.24
CA GLY A 135 -11.34 4.46 -12.41
C GLY A 135 -9.84 4.73 -12.28
N MET A 136 -9.44 5.95 -11.91
CA MET A 136 -8.05 6.35 -11.71
C MET A 136 -7.83 6.69 -10.24
N ASP A 137 -7.53 5.69 -9.43
CA ASP A 137 -7.12 5.86 -8.04
C ASP A 137 -5.59 5.95 -7.92
N TYR A 138 -5.09 6.00 -6.69
CA TYR A 138 -3.65 5.94 -6.46
C TYR A 138 -3.06 4.56 -6.81
N TRP A 139 -3.87 3.49 -6.83
CA TRP A 139 -3.39 2.15 -7.21
C TRP A 139 -2.98 2.10 -8.67
N SER A 140 -3.79 2.65 -9.58
CA SER A 140 -3.46 2.72 -11.01
C SER A 140 -2.13 3.47 -11.23
N ARG A 141 -1.91 4.57 -10.50
CA ARG A 141 -0.67 5.35 -10.56
C ARG A 141 0.52 4.58 -9.98
N ALA A 142 0.34 3.92 -8.83
CA ALA A 142 1.37 3.09 -8.23
C ALA A 142 1.75 1.91 -9.13
N GLU A 143 0.79 1.27 -9.81
CA GLU A 143 1.06 0.20 -10.76
C GLU A 143 1.81 0.70 -11.99
N GLU A 144 1.39 1.83 -12.58
CA GLU A 144 2.10 2.46 -13.70
C GLU A 144 3.54 2.79 -13.33
N PHE A 145 3.74 3.42 -12.17
CA PHE A 145 5.07 3.83 -11.72
C PHE A 145 5.97 2.63 -11.39
N ALA A 146 5.45 1.61 -10.72
CA ALA A 146 6.17 0.35 -10.50
C ALA A 146 6.52 -0.34 -11.84
N ALA A 147 5.64 -0.26 -12.85
CA ALA A 147 5.93 -0.80 -14.18
C ALA A 147 7.07 -0.04 -14.87
N LYS A 148 7.09 1.29 -14.78
CA LYS A 148 8.18 2.15 -15.28
C LYS A 148 9.51 1.88 -14.59
N ARG A 149 9.51 1.60 -13.28
CA ARG A 149 10.71 1.18 -12.55
C ARG A 149 11.22 -0.19 -12.99
N ARG A 150 10.30 -1.16 -13.18
CA ARG A 150 10.66 -2.49 -13.71
C ARG A 150 11.23 -2.45 -15.13
N SER A 151 10.76 -1.53 -15.98
CA SER A 151 11.24 -1.37 -17.36
C SER A 151 12.53 -0.55 -17.46
N GLY A 152 12.94 0.14 -16.39
CA GLY A 152 14.08 1.06 -16.40
C GLY A 152 13.78 2.43 -17.01
N GLU A 153 12.51 2.77 -17.25
CA GLU A 153 12.10 4.12 -17.67
C GLU A 153 12.28 5.15 -16.55
N VAL A 154 12.16 4.71 -15.29
CA VAL A 154 12.37 5.51 -14.08
C VAL A 154 13.51 4.90 -13.27
N ASP A 155 14.38 5.75 -12.71
CA ASP A 155 15.47 5.32 -11.82
C ASP A 155 14.90 4.57 -10.61
N LEU A 156 15.49 3.43 -10.23
CA LEU A 156 15.01 2.63 -9.10
C LEU A 156 14.99 3.45 -7.80
N ARG A 157 15.93 4.38 -7.61
CA ARG A 157 15.98 5.28 -6.44
C ARG A 157 14.86 6.31 -6.42
N GLN A 158 14.12 6.49 -7.51
CA GLN A 158 12.90 7.28 -7.50
C GLN A 158 11.73 6.35 -7.14
N TYR A 159 11.48 6.20 -5.83
CA TYR A 159 10.45 5.31 -5.29
C TYR A 159 9.22 6.06 -4.75
N TRP A 160 9.20 7.40 -4.82
CA TRP A 160 8.03 8.19 -4.42
C TRP A 160 7.17 8.58 -5.62
N VAL A 161 5.86 8.57 -5.42
CA VAL A 161 4.88 9.09 -6.38
C VAL A 161 4.28 10.37 -5.82
N ASP A 162 4.57 11.49 -6.46
CA ASP A 162 3.90 12.75 -6.14
C ASP A 162 2.42 12.66 -6.53
N ARG A 163 1.54 13.09 -5.63
CA ARG A 163 0.15 13.26 -6.00
C ARG A 163 0.01 14.41 -7.00
N PRO A 164 -0.83 14.26 -8.04
CA PRO A 164 -1.26 15.40 -8.83
C PRO A 164 -1.91 16.41 -7.88
N VAL A 165 -1.45 17.65 -7.94
CA VAL A 165 -2.15 18.74 -7.28
C VAL A 165 -3.49 18.87 -7.99
N HIS A 166 -4.57 18.43 -7.35
CA HIS A 166 -5.91 18.72 -7.83
C HIS A 166 -6.11 20.23 -7.67
N THR A 167 -5.91 20.96 -8.76
CA THR A 167 -6.40 22.33 -8.85
C THR A 167 -7.93 22.22 -8.82
N PRO A 168 -8.62 22.75 -7.80
CA PRO A 168 -10.07 22.77 -7.83
C PRO A 168 -10.52 23.48 -9.12
N PRO A 169 -11.61 23.03 -9.76
CA PRO A 169 -12.15 23.75 -10.92
C PRO A 169 -12.38 25.19 -10.48
N THR A 170 -11.74 26.14 -11.17
CA THR A 170 -11.99 27.56 -10.94
C THR A 170 -13.46 27.80 -11.23
N GLU A 171 -14.21 28.31 -10.23
CA GLU A 171 -15.60 28.78 -10.36
C GLU A 171 -15.66 30.04 -11.23
N GLU A 172 -15.07 30.01 -12.43
CA GLU A 172 -15.22 31.06 -13.43
C GLU A 172 -16.39 30.67 -14.34
N GLY A 173 -17.62 31.01 -13.92
CA GLY A 173 -18.78 30.96 -14.81
C GLY A 173 -20.13 30.60 -14.20
N ALA A 174 -20.46 31.13 -13.02
CA ALA A 174 -21.85 31.22 -12.55
C ALA A 174 -22.35 32.68 -12.67
#